data_AF-A0A7S0DE11-F1
#
_entry.id   AF-A0A7S0DE11-F1
#
_cell.length_a   1.000
_cell.length_b   1.000
_cell.length_c   1.000
_cell.angle_alpha   90.00
_cell.angle_beta   90.00
_cell.angle_gamma   90.00
#
_symmetry.space_group_name_H-M   'P 1'
#
loop_
_entity.id
_entity.type
_entity.pdbx_description
1 polymer ?
#
loop_
_entity_poly.entity_id
_entity_poly.type
_entity_poly.pdbx_seq_one_letter_code
_entity_poly.pdbx_strand_id
1 'polypeptide(L)'
;MTSPPLLRRRSRLGSSDIGSIFLVGIGGAISFAALACLSAPRGLESGAFRSLIPKAKVFVGTAARRAAGSRFVVGTTVSALVSGGPMTAAAFGWGKPIEMLSKTSCLPGRDMPIPNSPATEDRHFLLKTPMYPPFPEGTEMISLGMGCFWCSENLFMRMPGVYSTHVGYAQGETLNPTYEEVCSGRTNHNEVVRVVYDPKKIGVEDILKVFWDRHDPTTPNQQGNDRGTQYRSGIYTYTDEQKKIAEKSKEVYQSVLTKQGFGKITTEIEPAKEFYYAEMYHQQYDAKPGSRQYCGLSPLGTSFPQESLQSS
;
A
#
# COMPACT_ATOMS: atom_id res chain seq x y z
N MET A 1 31.67 45.26 -22.56
CA MET A 1 32.20 45.98 -21.39
C MET A 1 31.31 45.60 -20.22
N THR A 2 31.67 44.90 -19.16
CA THR A 2 32.93 44.33 -18.62
C THR A 2 32.49 43.35 -17.51
N SER A 3 32.82 42.05 -17.61
CA SER A 3 33.14 41.19 -16.45
C SER A 3 34.47 41.68 -15.80
N PRO A 4 35.03 41.20 -14.66
CA PRO A 4 34.87 39.92 -13.91
C PRO A 4 35.02 40.15 -12.34
N PRO A 5 35.54 39.27 -11.43
CA PRO A 5 36.02 37.88 -11.57
C PRO A 5 35.64 36.83 -10.50
N LEU A 6 35.94 35.61 -10.92
CA LEU A 6 36.06 34.31 -10.25
C LEU A 6 36.97 34.32 -9.01
N LEU A 7 36.64 33.50 -8.01
CA LEU A 7 37.65 32.85 -7.16
C LEU A 7 37.42 31.34 -7.08
N ARG A 8 38.31 30.60 -7.73
CA ARG A 8 38.60 29.17 -7.48
C ARG A 8 39.36 29.05 -6.15
N ARG A 9 38.98 28.09 -5.31
CA ARG A 9 39.95 27.32 -4.52
C ARG A 9 39.62 25.83 -4.58
N ARG A 10 40.58 25.09 -5.13
CA ARG A 10 40.76 23.65 -4.95
C ARG A 10 41.46 23.43 -3.61
N SER A 11 41.05 22.40 -2.88
CA SER A 11 41.94 21.69 -1.96
C SER A 11 41.76 20.19 -2.19
N ARG A 12 42.80 19.58 -2.78
CA ARG A 12 43.08 18.14 -2.69
C ARG A 12 43.73 17.88 -1.34
N LEU A 13 43.35 16.78 -0.71
CA LEU A 13 44.00 15.97 0.32
C LEU A 13 42.98 14.83 0.54
N GLY A 14 43.25 13.54 0.54
CA GLY A 14 44.45 12.74 0.45
C GLY A 14 43.99 11.28 0.40
N SER A 15 44.84 10.45 -0.19
CA SER A 15 44.72 9.01 -0.39
C SER A 15 44.56 8.18 0.89
N SER A 16 43.77 7.11 0.82
CA SER A 16 44.14 5.82 1.42
C SER A 16 43.29 4.69 0.84
N ASP A 17 43.96 3.93 -0.03
CA ASP A 17 43.57 2.60 -0.50
C ASP A 17 43.35 1.65 0.68
N ILE A 18 42.25 0.90 0.68
CA ILE A 18 42.19 -0.40 1.35
C ILE A 18 41.43 -1.40 0.45
N GLY A 19 42.25 -2.22 -0.21
CA GLY A 19 42.08 -3.65 -0.50
C GLY A 19 40.67 -4.23 -0.69
N SER A 20 40.37 -4.56 -1.94
CA SER A 20 39.47 -5.66 -2.30
C SER A 20 40.08 -7.00 -1.87
N ILE A 21 39.33 -7.81 -1.11
CA ILE A 21 39.61 -9.24 -0.94
C ILE A 21 38.45 -10.02 -1.57
N PHE A 22 38.76 -10.70 -2.66
CA PHE A 22 37.97 -11.79 -3.21
C PHE A 22 38.13 -13.01 -2.31
N LEU A 23 37.01 -13.62 -1.90
CA LEU A 23 36.99 -14.97 -1.34
C LEU A 23 35.87 -15.76 -2.05
N VAL A 24 36.31 -16.57 -3.00
CA VAL A 24 35.53 -17.67 -3.59
C VAL A 24 35.61 -18.85 -2.62
N GLY A 25 34.48 -19.44 -2.25
CA GLY A 25 34.49 -20.63 -1.39
C GLY A 25 33.13 -21.10 -0.87
N ILE A 26 32.38 -21.79 -1.74
CA ILE A 26 31.66 -23.06 -1.49
C ILE A 26 30.90 -23.22 -0.14
N GLY A 27 29.57 -23.21 -0.23
CA GLY A 27 28.64 -24.21 0.32
C GLY A 27 28.62 -24.49 1.83
N GLY A 28 27.51 -24.14 2.48
CA GLY A 28 27.11 -24.76 3.76
C GLY A 28 26.28 -23.84 4.65
N ALA A 29 24.98 -24.13 4.75
CA ALA A 29 24.06 -23.44 5.65
C ALA A 29 24.51 -23.59 7.12
N ILE A 30 24.73 -22.47 7.81
CA ILE A 30 24.93 -22.43 9.26
C ILE A 30 23.98 -21.39 9.85
N SER A 31 23.09 -21.87 10.71
CA SER A 31 22.15 -21.10 11.53
C SER A 31 22.87 -20.05 12.37
N PHE A 32 22.44 -18.78 12.24
CA PHE A 32 22.75 -17.73 13.21
C PHE A 32 21.78 -17.82 14.39
N ALA A 33 22.29 -18.28 15.54
CA ALA A 33 21.68 -18.08 16.84
C ALA A 33 22.58 -17.15 17.67
N ALA A 34 21.92 -16.24 18.39
CA ALA A 34 22.46 -15.00 18.94
C ALA A 34 23.62 -15.15 19.93
N LEU A 35 24.62 -14.27 19.80
CA LEU A 35 25.63 -14.00 20.80
C LEU A 35 25.63 -12.48 21.09
N ALA A 36 25.03 -12.08 22.21
CA ALA A 36 25.17 -10.72 22.74
C ALA A 36 25.55 -10.82 24.23
N CYS A 37 26.84 -10.58 24.50
CA CYS A 37 27.38 -10.42 25.85
C CYS A 37 27.26 -8.96 26.30
N LEU A 38 26.58 -8.78 27.43
CA LEU A 38 26.97 -7.97 28.60
C LEU A 38 27.71 -6.65 28.35
N SER A 39 26.98 -5.53 28.47
CA SER A 39 27.48 -4.31 29.10
C SER A 39 26.29 -3.57 29.73
N ALA A 40 26.22 -3.52 31.05
CA ALA A 40 25.29 -2.64 31.77
C ALA A 40 25.99 -2.03 32.99
N PRO A 41 25.86 -0.71 33.22
CA PRO A 41 25.96 -0.16 34.56
C PRO A 41 24.56 0.24 35.09
N ARG A 42 24.23 -0.39 36.22
CA ARG A 42 23.50 0.08 37.41
C ARG A 42 22.52 1.27 37.28
N GLY A 43 21.26 1.03 37.65
CA GLY A 43 20.39 2.05 38.25
C GLY A 43 18.88 1.79 38.15
N LEU A 44 18.24 1.62 39.31
CA LEU A 44 16.81 1.68 39.61
C LEU A 44 15.86 0.48 39.33
N GLU A 45 15.67 -0.25 40.43
CA GLU A 45 14.49 -0.89 41.04
C GLU A 45 13.16 -1.14 40.28
N SER A 46 12.77 -2.42 40.36
CA SER A 46 11.47 -3.01 40.71
C SER A 46 10.23 -2.78 39.83
N GLY A 47 9.69 -3.89 39.29
CA GLY A 47 8.31 -3.94 38.78
C GLY A 47 7.99 -5.11 37.85
N ALA A 48 7.97 -6.34 38.39
CA ALA A 48 7.24 -7.53 37.93
C ALA A 48 6.99 -7.76 36.41
N PHE A 49 7.72 -8.71 35.82
CA PHE A 49 7.20 -9.56 34.73
C PHE A 49 7.65 -11.01 34.96
N ARG A 50 6.71 -11.90 35.33
CA ARG A 50 6.94 -13.34 35.46
C ARG A 50 7.06 -13.95 34.07
N SER A 51 8.24 -14.46 33.72
CA SER A 51 8.45 -15.26 32.51
C SER A 51 8.03 -16.72 32.73
N LEU A 52 7.28 -17.25 31.77
CA LEU A 52 7.01 -18.67 31.58
C LEU A 52 8.17 -19.26 30.77
N ILE A 53 9.10 -19.95 31.44
CA ILE A 53 10.03 -20.88 30.79
C ILE A 53 9.99 -22.20 31.57
N PRO A 54 9.72 -23.36 30.93
CA PRO A 54 9.71 -24.64 31.62
C PRO A 54 11.13 -25.05 32.04
N LYS A 55 11.28 -25.52 33.27
CA LYS A 55 12.54 -26.04 33.82
C LYS A 55 12.88 -27.39 33.16
N ALA A 56 13.95 -27.46 32.38
CA ALA A 56 14.51 -28.74 31.94
C ALA A 56 15.31 -29.39 33.09
N LYS A 57 15.03 -30.67 33.40
CA LYS A 57 15.84 -31.50 34.31
C LYS A 57 16.83 -32.31 33.48
N VAL A 58 18.12 -32.22 33.81
CA VAL A 58 19.20 -33.03 33.24
C VAL A 58 19.50 -34.19 34.20
N PHE A 59 19.55 -35.41 33.69
CA PHE A 59 19.97 -36.61 34.43
C PHE A 59 21.30 -37.11 33.87
N VAL A 60 22.27 -37.37 34.73
CA VAL A 60 23.58 -37.95 34.36
C VAL A 60 23.65 -39.36 34.96
N GLY A 61 23.76 -40.37 34.10
CA GLY A 61 23.94 -41.77 34.51
C GLY A 61 25.26 -42.32 33.98
N THR A 62 26.11 -42.84 34.88
CA THR A 62 27.39 -43.50 34.56
C THR A 62 27.17 -45.00 34.37
N ALA A 63 27.52 -45.54 33.20
CA ALA A 63 27.59 -46.98 32.97
C ALA A 63 29.05 -47.38 32.63
N ALA A 64 29.66 -48.20 33.48
CA ALA A 64 30.99 -48.75 33.28
C ALA A 64 30.90 -50.15 32.67
N ARG A 65 31.59 -50.39 31.55
CA ARG A 65 31.94 -51.75 31.10
C ARG A 65 33.46 -51.86 30.98
N ARG A 66 34.02 -52.93 31.52
CA ARG A 66 35.45 -53.29 31.45
C ARG A 66 35.80 -53.80 30.06
N ALA A 67 36.82 -53.22 29.44
CA ALA A 67 37.66 -53.88 28.43
C ALA A 67 39.12 -53.48 28.69
N ALA A 68 40.02 -54.46 28.59
CA ALA A 68 41.44 -54.32 28.89
C ALA A 68 42.18 -53.59 27.76
N GLY A 69 43.07 -52.67 28.15
CA GLY A 69 44.17 -52.18 27.31
C GLY A 69 43.88 -50.91 26.51
N SER A 70 44.59 -49.84 26.88
CA SER A 70 44.89 -48.62 26.09
C SER A 70 44.03 -47.36 26.35
N ARG A 71 44.73 -46.32 26.81
CA ARG A 71 44.45 -44.86 26.89
C ARG A 71 42.97 -44.39 26.87
N PHE A 72 42.55 -43.83 28.01
CA PHE A 72 41.28 -43.13 28.22
C PHE A 72 41.14 -41.90 27.31
N VAL A 73 40.08 -41.87 26.50
CA VAL A 73 39.45 -40.64 25.99
C VAL A 73 38.03 -40.62 26.57
N VAL A 74 37.74 -39.64 27.43
CA VAL A 74 36.39 -39.43 27.98
C VAL A 74 35.57 -38.71 26.91
N GLY A 75 34.83 -39.46 26.10
CA GLY A 75 33.81 -38.91 25.21
C GLY A 75 32.47 -38.81 25.95
N THR A 76 32.00 -37.60 26.21
CA THR A 76 30.63 -37.37 26.73
C THR A 76 29.65 -37.42 25.55
N THR A 77 28.98 -38.54 25.35
CA THR A 77 27.84 -38.63 24.42
C THR A 77 26.57 -38.14 25.13
N VAL A 78 26.09 -36.95 24.75
CA VAL A 78 24.76 -36.45 25.13
C VAL A 78 23.77 -36.94 24.08
N SER A 79 23.02 -38.00 24.40
CA SER A 79 21.90 -38.44 23.55
C SER A 79 20.65 -37.70 23.99
N ALA A 80 20.29 -36.64 23.26
CA ALA A 80 19.01 -35.95 23.46
C ALA A 80 17.91 -36.74 22.72
N LEU A 81 17.06 -37.45 23.48
CA LEU A 81 15.78 -37.92 22.94
C LEU A 81 14.88 -36.71 22.72
N VAL A 82 14.89 -36.17 21.50
CA VAL A 82 13.87 -35.22 21.04
C VAL A 82 12.68 -36.07 20.59
N SER A 83 11.67 -36.21 21.45
CA SER A 83 10.34 -36.67 21.02
C SER A 83 9.69 -35.58 20.17
N GLY A 84 10.17 -35.42 18.94
CA GLY A 84 9.59 -34.53 17.94
C GLY A 84 8.47 -35.26 17.21
N GLY A 85 7.23 -35.13 17.72
CA GLY A 85 6.07 -35.24 16.82
C GLY A 85 6.18 -34.14 15.76
N PRO A 86 5.66 -34.35 14.54
CA PRO A 86 5.71 -33.32 13.51
C PRO A 86 5.01 -32.08 14.05
N MET A 87 5.76 -30.99 14.27
CA MET A 87 5.16 -29.69 14.45
C MET A 87 4.50 -29.35 13.11
N THR A 88 3.18 -29.52 13.05
CA THR A 88 2.38 -28.94 12.00
C THR A 88 2.63 -27.44 12.02
N ALA A 89 3.13 -26.92 10.91
CA ALA A 89 3.24 -25.49 10.67
C ALA A 89 1.83 -24.89 10.71
N ALA A 90 1.41 -24.42 11.87
CA ALA A 90 0.16 -23.70 12.04
C ALA A 90 0.40 -22.47 12.90
N ALA A 91 -0.01 -21.34 12.34
CA ALA A 91 -0.31 -20.06 12.98
C ALA A 91 0.84 -19.04 13.17
N PHE A 92 1.52 -18.66 12.08
CA PHE A 92 1.55 -17.22 11.77
C PHE A 92 0.19 -16.89 11.17
N GLY A 93 -0.75 -16.43 12.01
CA GLY A 93 -2.12 -16.14 11.59
C GLY A 93 -2.15 -15.01 10.57
N TRP A 94 -2.21 -15.37 9.29
CA TRP A 94 -2.73 -14.47 8.26
C TRP A 94 -4.20 -14.28 8.61
N GLY A 95 -4.57 -13.09 9.09
CA GLY A 95 -5.97 -12.75 9.34
C GLY A 95 -6.80 -13.03 8.09
N LYS A 96 -8.08 -13.40 8.28
CA LYS A 96 -9.00 -13.56 7.14
C LYS A 96 -8.95 -12.28 6.26
N PRO A 97 -9.02 -12.42 4.92
CA PRO A 97 -9.17 -11.28 4.04
C PRO A 97 -10.32 -10.39 4.53
N ILE A 98 -10.13 -9.08 4.53
CA ILE A 98 -11.20 -8.15 4.87
C ILE A 98 -12.23 -8.26 3.74
N GLU A 99 -13.45 -8.68 4.05
CA GLU A 99 -14.52 -8.92 3.09
C GLU A 99 -15.61 -7.84 3.21
N MET A 100 -16.36 -7.66 2.13
CA MET A 100 -17.52 -6.76 2.11
C MET A 100 -18.64 -7.33 2.99
N LEU A 101 -19.37 -6.45 3.67
CA LEU A 101 -20.50 -6.82 4.50
C LEU A 101 -21.74 -7.10 3.66
N SER A 102 -22.70 -7.85 4.22
CA SER A 102 -24.06 -7.85 3.66
C SER A 102 -24.69 -6.45 3.80
N LYS A 103 -25.60 -6.10 2.89
CA LYS A 103 -26.31 -4.81 2.92
C LYS A 103 -26.97 -4.51 4.27
N THR A 104 -27.60 -5.51 4.88
CA THR A 104 -28.27 -5.37 6.19
C THR A 104 -27.31 -5.17 7.37
N SER A 105 -26.03 -5.49 7.19
CA SER A 105 -24.98 -5.30 8.20
C SER A 105 -24.26 -3.96 8.06
N CYS A 106 -24.49 -3.25 6.95
CA CYS A 106 -23.92 -1.93 6.73
C CYS A 106 -24.63 -0.88 7.60
N LEU A 107 -23.93 0.23 7.88
CA LEU A 107 -24.54 1.38 8.55
C LEU A 107 -25.68 1.94 7.67
N PRO A 108 -26.81 2.35 8.26
CA PRO A 108 -27.93 2.89 7.50
C PRO A 108 -27.60 4.26 6.87
N GLY A 109 -26.71 5.03 7.52
CA GLY A 109 -26.33 6.36 7.07
C GLY A 109 -27.40 7.40 7.40
N ARG A 110 -27.61 8.35 6.49
CA ARG A 110 -28.51 9.50 6.68
C ARG A 110 -29.11 9.96 5.34
N ASP A 111 -30.28 10.57 5.39
CA ASP A 111 -30.98 11.05 4.17
C ASP A 111 -30.38 12.35 3.60
N MET A 112 -29.86 13.20 4.48
CA MET A 112 -29.26 14.49 4.11
C MET A 112 -27.76 14.34 3.85
N PRO A 113 -27.17 15.10 2.90
CA PRO A 113 -25.73 15.17 2.73
C PRO A 113 -25.00 15.50 4.03
N ILE A 114 -23.76 15.03 4.16
CA ILE A 114 -22.94 15.31 5.36
C ILE A 114 -22.71 16.82 5.51
N PRO A 115 -22.63 17.32 6.76
CA PRO A 115 -22.22 18.69 7.02
C PRO A 115 -20.85 18.98 6.41
N ASN A 116 -20.62 20.21 5.95
CA ASN A 116 -19.36 20.63 5.33
C ASN A 116 -18.96 19.81 4.09
N SER A 117 -19.89 19.15 3.41
CA SER A 117 -19.66 18.69 2.03
C SER A 117 -19.63 19.89 1.07
N PRO A 118 -18.95 19.79 -0.08
CA PRO A 118 -18.94 20.85 -1.09
C PRO A 118 -20.35 21.29 -1.51
N ALA A 119 -20.54 22.60 -1.61
CA ALA A 119 -21.73 23.29 -2.06
C ALA A 119 -21.51 24.00 -3.40
N THR A 120 -22.55 24.67 -3.92
CA THR A 120 -22.56 25.23 -5.29
C THR A 120 -21.55 26.39 -5.48
N GLU A 121 -21.34 27.16 -4.43
CA GLU A 121 -20.42 28.28 -4.35
C GLU A 121 -18.95 27.84 -4.26
N ASP A 122 -18.70 26.60 -3.85
CA ASP A 122 -17.35 26.13 -3.60
C ASP A 122 -16.53 25.98 -4.88
N ARG A 123 -15.22 26.19 -4.71
CA ARG A 123 -14.25 26.18 -5.79
C ARG A 123 -13.08 25.29 -5.45
N HIS A 124 -12.66 24.51 -6.44
CA HIS A 124 -11.55 23.60 -6.36
C HIS A 124 -10.29 24.37 -5.94
N PHE A 125 -9.60 23.91 -4.90
CA PHE A 125 -8.54 24.71 -4.28
C PHE A 125 -7.43 25.09 -5.28
N LEU A 126 -6.99 24.16 -6.12
CA LEU A 126 -5.95 24.38 -7.13
C LEU A 126 -6.50 25.04 -8.41
N LEU A 127 -7.43 24.36 -9.09
CA LEU A 127 -7.96 24.72 -10.42
C LEU A 127 -8.92 25.92 -10.41
N LYS A 128 -9.45 26.32 -9.24
CA LYS A 128 -10.42 27.40 -9.04
C LYS A 128 -11.74 27.21 -9.79
N THR A 129 -12.02 25.99 -10.27
CA THR A 129 -13.25 25.61 -10.96
C THR A 129 -14.37 25.25 -9.97
N PRO A 130 -15.65 25.40 -10.35
CA PRO A 130 -16.78 24.86 -9.59
C PRO A 130 -16.63 23.39 -9.22
N MET A 131 -16.90 23.08 -7.95
CA MET A 131 -16.83 21.70 -7.43
C MET A 131 -18.16 20.96 -7.50
N TYR A 132 -19.27 21.68 -7.49
CA TYR A 132 -20.61 21.08 -7.49
C TYR A 132 -21.22 21.13 -8.90
N PRO A 133 -21.95 20.09 -9.33
CA PRO A 133 -22.64 20.11 -10.62
C PRO A 133 -23.71 21.23 -10.70
N PRO A 134 -24.11 21.66 -11.91
CA PRO A 134 -23.72 21.13 -13.21
C PRO A 134 -22.29 21.53 -13.62
N PHE A 135 -21.55 20.58 -14.17
CA PHE A 135 -20.25 20.84 -14.80
C PHE A 135 -20.45 21.33 -16.25
N PRO A 136 -19.44 21.97 -16.87
CA PRO A 136 -19.55 22.46 -18.24
C PRO A 136 -19.97 21.37 -19.22
N GLU A 137 -20.81 21.76 -20.18
CA GLU A 137 -21.25 20.86 -21.25
C GLU A 137 -20.05 20.27 -22.01
N GLY A 138 -20.15 18.98 -22.34
CA GLY A 138 -19.10 18.25 -23.03
C GLY A 138 -17.99 17.73 -22.12
N THR A 139 -18.02 18.00 -20.81
CA THR A 139 -17.16 17.29 -19.85
C THR A 139 -17.68 15.89 -19.56
N GLU A 140 -16.75 14.98 -19.28
CA GLU A 140 -17.04 13.61 -18.85
C GLU A 140 -16.54 13.38 -17.42
N MET A 141 -17.02 12.29 -16.82
CA MET A 141 -16.63 11.85 -15.47
C MET A 141 -16.14 10.41 -15.49
N ILE A 142 -15.19 10.10 -14.60
CA ILE A 142 -14.79 8.75 -14.21
C ILE A 142 -14.41 8.77 -12.73
N SER A 143 -14.75 7.72 -11.98
CA SER A 143 -14.39 7.62 -10.55
C SER A 143 -13.40 6.47 -10.32
N LEU A 144 -12.30 6.75 -9.61
CA LEU A 144 -11.17 5.84 -9.46
C LEU A 144 -10.84 5.62 -7.99
N GLY A 145 -10.83 4.36 -7.56
CA GLY A 145 -10.38 3.94 -6.23
C GLY A 145 -8.96 3.39 -6.30
N MET A 146 -8.03 3.98 -5.56
CA MET A 146 -6.59 3.68 -5.65
C MET A 146 -5.92 3.52 -4.28
N GLY A 147 -6.70 3.37 -3.21
CA GLY A 147 -6.24 3.54 -1.83
C GLY A 147 -6.61 4.93 -1.30
N CYS A 148 -5.78 5.49 -0.41
CA CYS A 148 -6.04 6.82 0.16
C CYS A 148 -6.29 7.86 -0.93
N PHE A 149 -7.46 8.49 -0.89
CA PHE A 149 -7.87 9.45 -1.92
C PHE A 149 -7.12 10.78 -1.91
N TRP A 150 -6.41 11.16 -0.84
CA TRP A 150 -5.63 12.41 -0.78
C TRP A 150 -4.48 12.38 -1.78
N CYS A 151 -3.73 11.27 -1.74
CA CYS A 151 -2.59 11.02 -2.60
C CYS A 151 -3.04 10.80 -4.04
N SER A 152 -4.17 10.10 -4.19
CA SER A 152 -4.75 9.75 -5.48
C SER A 152 -5.25 11.00 -6.22
N GLU A 153 -5.96 11.90 -5.55
CA GLU A 153 -6.49 13.12 -6.16
C GLU A 153 -5.38 14.01 -6.71
N ASN A 154 -4.28 14.13 -5.97
CA ASN A 154 -3.13 14.95 -6.36
C ASN A 154 -2.53 14.53 -7.71
N LEU A 155 -2.68 13.25 -8.12
CA LEU A 155 -2.26 12.77 -9.43
C LEU A 155 -3.08 13.37 -10.56
N PHE A 156 -4.40 13.37 -10.41
CA PHE A 156 -5.34 13.73 -11.48
C PHE A 156 -5.57 15.23 -11.58
N MET A 157 -5.61 15.96 -10.46
CA MET A 157 -5.92 17.39 -10.46
C MET A 157 -4.86 18.27 -11.16
N ARG A 158 -3.71 17.68 -11.54
CA ARG A 158 -2.61 18.34 -12.24
C ARG A 158 -2.50 17.93 -13.72
N MET A 159 -3.35 17.02 -14.18
CA MET A 159 -3.32 16.56 -15.57
C MET A 159 -3.94 17.62 -16.50
N PRO A 160 -3.24 18.02 -17.58
CA PRO A 160 -3.84 18.88 -18.60
C PRO A 160 -5.12 18.26 -19.17
N GLY A 161 -6.19 19.05 -19.30
CA GLY A 161 -7.50 18.58 -19.76
C GLY A 161 -8.46 18.17 -18.63
N VAL A 162 -7.98 17.98 -17.40
CA VAL A 162 -8.85 17.83 -16.22
C VAL A 162 -9.44 19.18 -15.83
N TYR A 163 -10.76 19.22 -15.66
CA TYR A 163 -11.53 20.40 -15.28
C TYR A 163 -11.66 20.56 -13.77
N SER A 164 -11.98 19.48 -13.06
CA SER A 164 -12.07 19.46 -11.59
C SER A 164 -11.90 18.04 -11.08
N THR A 165 -11.38 17.88 -9.87
CA THR A 165 -11.38 16.59 -9.14
C THR A 165 -12.10 16.72 -7.82
N HIS A 166 -12.66 15.62 -7.35
CA HIS A 166 -13.37 15.57 -6.08
C HIS A 166 -13.10 14.23 -5.41
N VAL A 167 -12.89 14.23 -4.11
CA VAL A 167 -12.78 13.00 -3.33
C VAL A 167 -14.08 12.67 -2.63
N GLY A 168 -14.35 11.38 -2.48
CA GLY A 168 -15.60 10.94 -1.91
C GLY A 168 -15.68 9.44 -1.70
N TYR A 169 -16.90 9.00 -1.46
CA TYR A 169 -17.25 7.63 -1.14
C TYR A 169 -18.24 7.12 -2.18
N ALA A 170 -17.91 5.99 -2.81
CA ALA A 170 -18.77 5.37 -3.81
C ALA A 170 -18.75 3.84 -3.66
N GLN A 171 -19.64 3.17 -4.38
CA GLN A 171 -19.75 1.70 -4.41
C GLN A 171 -19.98 0.98 -3.07
N GLY A 172 -20.49 1.70 -2.08
CA GLY A 172 -20.98 1.11 -0.83
C GLY A 172 -22.50 1.08 -0.77
N GLU A 173 -23.00 0.75 0.41
CA GLU A 173 -24.44 0.60 0.68
C GLU A 173 -25.02 1.73 1.56
N THR A 174 -24.17 2.39 2.35
CA THR A 174 -24.60 3.41 3.32
C THR A 174 -24.91 4.73 2.64
N LEU A 175 -26.06 5.34 2.95
CA LEU A 175 -26.42 6.65 2.38
C LEU A 175 -25.67 7.78 3.06
N ASN A 176 -25.11 8.70 2.27
CA ASN A 176 -24.40 9.91 2.72
C ASN A 176 -23.40 9.65 3.87
N PRO A 177 -22.44 8.70 3.74
CA PRO A 177 -21.55 8.35 4.84
C PRO A 177 -20.53 9.47 5.15
N THR A 178 -20.14 9.57 6.41
CA THR A 178 -19.01 10.40 6.89
C THR A 178 -17.69 9.63 6.76
N TYR A 179 -16.56 10.33 6.82
CA TYR A 179 -15.25 9.71 6.86
C TYR A 179 -15.12 8.67 7.98
N GLU A 180 -15.56 9.00 9.21
CA GLU A 180 -15.46 8.10 10.35
C GLU A 180 -16.28 6.82 10.16
N GLU A 181 -17.46 6.93 9.55
CA GLU A 181 -18.28 5.77 9.22
C GLU A 181 -17.60 4.89 8.18
N VAL A 182 -16.99 5.47 7.14
CA VAL A 182 -16.23 4.71 6.13
C VAL A 182 -15.00 4.05 6.75
N CYS A 183 -14.24 4.76 7.58
CA CYS A 183 -13.09 4.21 8.30
C CYS A 183 -13.44 3.06 9.24
N SER A 184 -14.69 2.98 9.72
CA SER A 184 -15.15 1.82 10.50
C SER A 184 -15.21 0.51 9.69
N GLY A 185 -15.16 0.58 8.36
CA GLY A 185 -15.31 -0.56 7.45
C GLY A 185 -16.75 -1.05 7.31
N ARG A 186 -17.73 -0.34 7.89
CA ARG A 186 -19.13 -0.80 7.98
C ARG A 186 -20.05 -0.20 6.91
N THR A 187 -19.50 0.41 5.87
CA THR A 187 -20.30 1.07 4.83
C THR A 187 -20.18 0.44 3.45
N ASN A 188 -19.19 -0.45 3.27
CA ASN A 188 -18.77 -1.01 1.98
C ASN A 188 -18.29 0.03 0.95
N HIS A 189 -18.24 1.32 1.29
CA HIS A 189 -17.75 2.33 0.36
C HIS A 189 -16.27 2.16 0.07
N ASN A 190 -15.89 2.53 -1.15
CA ASN A 190 -14.51 2.78 -1.54
C ASN A 190 -14.21 4.28 -1.42
N GLU A 191 -12.99 4.62 -1.02
CA GLU A 191 -12.43 5.95 -1.24
C GLU A 191 -12.15 6.13 -2.73
N VAL A 192 -12.72 7.18 -3.31
CA VAL A 192 -12.65 7.43 -4.75
C VAL A 192 -12.27 8.87 -5.06
N VAL A 193 -11.57 9.03 -6.18
CA VAL A 193 -11.41 10.31 -6.86
C VAL A 193 -12.34 10.33 -8.06
N ARG A 194 -13.29 11.26 -8.10
CA ARG A 194 -14.06 11.57 -9.31
C ARG A 194 -13.33 12.63 -10.12
N VAL A 195 -12.89 12.26 -11.31
CA VAL A 195 -12.20 13.12 -12.26
C VAL A 195 -13.23 13.64 -13.27
N VAL A 196 -13.39 14.96 -13.33
CA VAL A 196 -14.17 15.65 -14.37
C VAL A 196 -13.20 16.19 -15.41
N TYR A 197 -13.35 15.79 -16.67
CA TYR A 197 -12.37 16.09 -17.72
C TYR A 197 -13.01 16.48 -19.04
N ASP A 198 -12.25 17.17 -19.89
CA ASP A 198 -12.64 17.54 -21.24
C ASP A 198 -12.10 16.47 -22.22
N PRO A 199 -12.96 15.60 -22.79
CA PRO A 199 -12.53 14.51 -23.67
C PRO A 199 -11.89 15.01 -24.97
N LYS A 200 -12.02 16.31 -25.31
CA LYS A 200 -11.31 16.92 -26.44
C LYS A 200 -9.86 17.27 -26.13
N LYS A 201 -9.48 17.27 -24.85
CA LYS A 201 -8.12 17.63 -24.37
C LYS A 201 -7.37 16.45 -23.78
N ILE A 202 -8.07 15.49 -23.17
CA ILE A 202 -7.49 14.31 -22.55
C ILE A 202 -8.42 13.11 -22.72
N GLY A 203 -7.86 11.96 -23.12
CA GLY A 203 -8.61 10.71 -23.26
C GLY A 203 -8.74 9.98 -21.93
N VAL A 204 -9.72 9.08 -21.83
CA VAL A 204 -9.86 8.21 -20.66
C VAL A 204 -8.65 7.27 -20.52
N GLU A 205 -8.00 6.92 -21.62
CA GLU A 205 -6.78 6.12 -21.69
C GLU A 205 -5.61 6.78 -20.95
N ASP A 206 -5.46 8.10 -21.06
CA ASP A 206 -4.44 8.87 -20.35
C ASP A 206 -4.67 8.84 -18.84
N ILE A 207 -5.93 8.97 -18.44
CA ILE A 207 -6.35 8.88 -17.04
C ILE A 207 -6.10 7.47 -16.50
N LEU A 208 -6.46 6.43 -17.27
CA LEU A 208 -6.24 5.03 -16.89
C LEU A 208 -4.77 4.65 -16.87
N LYS A 209 -3.92 5.26 -17.71
CA LYS A 209 -2.47 5.11 -17.59
C LYS A 209 -1.98 5.54 -16.21
N VAL A 210 -2.37 6.73 -15.77
CA VAL A 210 -1.99 7.23 -14.43
C VAL A 210 -2.55 6.33 -13.33
N PHE A 211 -3.79 5.84 -13.49
CA PHE A 211 -4.36 4.86 -12.57
C PHE A 211 -3.47 3.62 -12.44
N TRP A 212 -3.16 2.93 -13.53
CA TRP A 212 -2.38 1.67 -13.51
C TRP A 212 -0.94 1.86 -13.04
N ASP A 213 -0.30 2.98 -13.38
CA ASP A 213 1.11 3.26 -13.05
C ASP A 213 1.33 3.59 -11.57
N ARG A 214 0.29 4.10 -10.88
CA ARG A 214 0.46 4.83 -9.62
C ARG A 214 -0.10 4.15 -8.38
N HIS A 215 -0.58 2.92 -8.47
CA HIS A 215 -0.97 2.10 -7.32
C HIS A 215 -0.68 0.60 -7.56
N ASP A 216 -0.75 -0.23 -6.52
CA ASP A 216 -0.77 -1.69 -6.67
C ASP A 216 -2.21 -2.18 -6.88
N PRO A 217 -2.57 -2.71 -8.07
CA PRO A 217 -3.91 -3.23 -8.33
C PRO A 217 -4.08 -4.71 -8.00
N THR A 218 -3.10 -5.36 -7.36
CA THR A 218 -3.08 -6.80 -7.08
C THR A 218 -3.37 -7.14 -5.61
N THR A 219 -3.48 -6.11 -4.75
CA THR A 219 -3.80 -6.26 -3.33
C THR A 219 -5.30 -6.08 -3.08
N PRO A 220 -6.04 -7.14 -2.71
CA PRO A 220 -7.47 -7.01 -2.42
C PRO A 220 -7.69 -6.24 -1.11
N ASN A 221 -8.61 -5.26 -1.13
CA ASN A 221 -9.04 -4.49 0.05
C ASN A 221 -7.86 -3.92 0.86
N GLN A 222 -6.82 -3.48 0.16
CA GLN A 222 -5.62 -2.89 0.72
C GLN A 222 -4.88 -2.10 -0.35
N GLN A 223 -4.24 -0.99 0.05
CA GLN A 223 -3.21 -0.32 -0.73
C GLN A 223 -2.03 0.03 0.18
N GLY A 224 -0.85 -0.49 -0.13
CA GLY A 224 0.33 -0.27 0.72
C GLY A 224 0.06 -0.69 2.17
N ASN A 225 0.17 0.26 3.11
CA ASN A 225 -0.11 0.05 4.53
C ASN A 225 -1.59 0.26 4.91
N ASP A 226 -2.40 0.84 4.02
CA ASP A 226 -3.81 1.13 4.25
C ASP A 226 -4.64 -0.13 3.99
N ARG A 227 -5.20 -0.72 5.06
CA ARG A 227 -5.97 -1.97 5.02
C ARG A 227 -7.45 -1.71 5.28
N GLY A 228 -8.29 -2.22 4.40
CA GLY A 228 -9.74 -2.05 4.48
C GLY A 228 -10.40 -2.07 3.11
N THR A 229 -11.67 -2.49 3.06
CA THR A 229 -12.46 -2.49 1.82
C THR A 229 -12.54 -1.11 1.19
N GLN A 230 -12.41 -0.05 1.98
CA GLN A 230 -12.40 1.33 1.52
C GLN A 230 -11.14 1.76 0.75
N TYR A 231 -10.11 0.92 0.70
CA TYR A 231 -8.85 1.22 -0.01
C TYR A 231 -8.64 0.30 -1.22
N ARG A 232 -9.70 -0.37 -1.68
CA ARG A 232 -9.62 -1.31 -2.79
C ARG A 232 -9.40 -0.60 -4.13
N SER A 233 -8.73 -1.28 -5.06
CA SER A 233 -8.59 -0.82 -6.44
C SER A 233 -9.94 -0.89 -7.18
N GLY A 234 -10.38 0.19 -7.81
CA GLY A 234 -11.65 0.23 -8.53
C GLY A 234 -11.70 1.28 -9.65
N ILE A 235 -12.39 0.95 -10.74
CA ILE A 235 -12.70 1.87 -11.86
C ILE A 235 -14.21 1.91 -12.03
N TYR A 236 -14.79 3.08 -11.88
CA TYR A 236 -16.24 3.28 -11.95
C TYR A 236 -16.62 4.23 -13.07
N THR A 237 -17.40 3.69 -14.00
CA THR A 237 -17.60 4.25 -15.34
C THR A 237 -18.99 4.87 -15.48
N TYR A 238 -19.08 5.97 -16.23
CA TYR A 238 -20.34 6.67 -16.48
C TYR A 238 -20.90 6.38 -17.88
N THR A 239 -20.11 5.73 -18.75
CA THR A 239 -20.52 5.31 -20.09
C THR A 239 -20.06 3.88 -20.39
N ASP A 240 -20.77 3.19 -21.28
CA ASP A 240 -20.36 1.85 -21.73
C ASP A 240 -19.02 1.86 -22.47
N GLU A 241 -18.68 2.97 -23.12
CA GLU A 241 -17.40 3.13 -23.82
C GLU A 241 -16.23 3.16 -22.83
N GLN A 242 -16.37 3.94 -21.75
CA GLN A 242 -15.39 3.93 -20.65
C GLN A 242 -15.23 2.53 -20.05
N LYS A 243 -16.32 1.77 -19.90
CA LYS A 243 -16.26 0.39 -19.41
C LYS A 243 -15.44 -0.53 -20.32
N LYS A 244 -15.69 -0.50 -21.63
CA LYS A 244 -14.92 -1.30 -22.60
C LYS A 244 -13.43 -0.95 -22.57
N ILE A 245 -13.10 0.35 -22.55
CA ILE A 245 -11.72 0.81 -22.49
C ILE A 245 -11.06 0.38 -21.17
N ALA A 246 -11.77 0.49 -20.04
CA ALA A 246 -11.29 0.04 -18.74
C ALA A 246 -11.01 -1.47 -18.70
N GLU A 247 -11.94 -2.30 -19.19
CA GLU A 247 -11.77 -3.75 -19.29
C GLU A 247 -10.59 -4.12 -20.18
N LYS A 248 -10.46 -3.47 -21.35
CA LYS A 248 -9.33 -3.67 -22.24
C LYS A 248 -7.99 -3.29 -21.58
N SER A 249 -7.96 -2.16 -20.88
CA SER A 249 -6.76 -1.70 -20.16
C SER A 249 -6.34 -2.67 -19.06
N LYS A 250 -7.30 -3.30 -18.36
CA LYS A 250 -7.03 -4.33 -17.36
C LYS A 250 -6.39 -5.57 -17.98
N GLU A 251 -6.88 -6.05 -19.13
CA GLU A 251 -6.29 -7.20 -19.84
C GLU A 251 -4.84 -6.93 -20.27
N VAL A 252 -4.62 -5.75 -20.85
CA VAL A 252 -3.29 -5.28 -21.26
C VAL A 252 -2.35 -5.25 -20.07
N TYR A 253 -2.74 -4.59 -18.97
CA TYR A 253 -1.87 -4.44 -17.82
C TYR A 253 -1.63 -5.78 -17.11
N GLN A 254 -2.66 -6.63 -17.00
CA GLN A 254 -2.50 -7.98 -16.46
C GLN A 254 -1.43 -8.76 -17.21
N SER A 255 -1.37 -8.64 -18.54
CA SER A 255 -0.36 -9.31 -19.35
C SER A 255 1.07 -8.84 -19.03
N VAL A 256 1.24 -7.55 -18.71
CA VAL A 256 2.52 -6.99 -18.26
C VAL A 256 2.88 -7.49 -16.86
N LEU A 257 1.93 -7.43 -15.93
CA LEU A 257 2.12 -7.87 -14.55
C LEU A 257 2.47 -9.35 -14.46
N THR A 258 1.79 -10.21 -15.23
CA THR A 258 2.09 -11.64 -15.30
C THR A 258 3.52 -11.90 -15.81
N LYS A 259 3.98 -11.16 -16.82
CA LYS A 259 5.36 -11.29 -17.34
C LYS A 259 6.42 -10.89 -16.30
N GLN A 260 6.07 -9.99 -15.39
CA GLN A 260 6.95 -9.55 -14.30
C GLN A 260 6.79 -10.36 -13.01
N GLY A 261 5.93 -11.38 -13.02
CA GLY A 261 5.72 -12.28 -11.87
C GLY A 261 4.80 -11.71 -10.78
N PHE A 262 4.05 -10.65 -11.06
CA PHE A 262 3.04 -10.11 -10.14
C PHE A 262 1.75 -10.94 -10.16
N GLY A 263 0.93 -10.73 -9.13
CA GLY A 263 -0.35 -11.41 -8.95
C GLY A 263 -1.44 -11.00 -9.95
N LYS A 264 -2.62 -11.58 -9.77
CA LYS A 264 -3.81 -11.21 -10.54
C LYS A 264 -4.33 -9.85 -10.09
N ILE A 265 -4.72 -9.01 -11.04
CA ILE A 265 -5.39 -7.73 -10.79
C ILE A 265 -6.73 -7.97 -10.08
N THR A 266 -6.91 -7.30 -8.94
CA THR A 266 -8.13 -7.32 -8.12
C THR A 266 -9.05 -6.13 -8.38
N THR A 267 -8.66 -5.19 -9.25
CA THR A 267 -9.47 -4.01 -9.61
C THR A 267 -10.88 -4.40 -10.04
N GLU A 268 -11.88 -3.86 -9.35
CA GLU A 268 -13.28 -3.94 -9.77
C GLU A 268 -13.58 -2.90 -10.86
N ILE A 269 -14.37 -3.29 -11.87
CA ILE A 269 -14.76 -2.41 -12.98
C ILE A 269 -16.27 -2.48 -13.10
N GLU A 270 -16.97 -1.41 -12.70
CA GLU A 270 -18.42 -1.36 -12.62
C GLU A 270 -18.97 -0.01 -13.10
N PRO A 271 -20.27 0.07 -13.45
CA PRO A 271 -20.93 1.37 -13.58
C PRO A 271 -20.86 2.16 -12.26
N ALA A 272 -20.65 3.46 -12.35
CA ALA A 272 -20.62 4.34 -11.18
C ALA A 272 -21.98 4.37 -10.49
N LYS A 273 -22.01 3.99 -9.21
CA LYS A 273 -23.13 4.27 -8.31
C LYS A 273 -23.07 5.73 -7.85
N GLU A 274 -24.04 6.10 -7.01
CA GLU A 274 -24.09 7.42 -6.37
C GLU A 274 -22.74 7.78 -5.73
N PHE A 275 -22.30 9.01 -5.95
CA PHE A 275 -21.06 9.54 -5.43
C PHE A 275 -21.38 10.48 -4.26
N TYR A 276 -20.94 10.11 -3.07
CA TYR A 276 -21.04 10.98 -1.90
C TYR A 276 -19.75 11.76 -1.74
N TYR A 277 -19.82 13.09 -1.76
CA TYR A 277 -18.65 13.90 -1.46
C TYR A 277 -18.16 13.62 -0.04
N ALA A 278 -16.84 13.49 0.11
CA ALA A 278 -16.22 13.60 1.42
C ALA A 278 -16.23 15.05 1.91
N GLU A 279 -16.00 15.24 3.19
CA GLU A 279 -15.96 16.53 3.86
C GLU A 279 -14.98 17.49 3.17
N MET A 280 -15.27 18.79 3.18
CA MET A 280 -14.50 19.84 2.50
C MET A 280 -13.02 19.85 2.88
N TYR A 281 -12.67 19.42 4.09
CA TYR A 281 -11.27 19.35 4.51
C TYR A 281 -10.48 18.27 3.76
N HIS A 282 -11.14 17.21 3.26
CA HIS A 282 -10.49 16.17 2.43
C HIS A 282 -10.26 16.61 0.99
N GLN A 283 -11.07 17.54 0.48
CA GLN A 283 -11.00 18.00 -0.90
C GLN A 283 -9.67 18.72 -1.19
N GLN A 284 -8.92 18.28 -2.19
CA GLN A 284 -7.61 18.81 -2.56
C GLN A 284 -6.64 18.91 -1.38
N TYR A 285 -6.69 17.92 -0.46
CA TYR A 285 -5.94 17.93 0.79
C TYR A 285 -4.44 18.22 0.57
N ASP A 286 -3.80 17.49 -0.33
CA ASP A 286 -2.36 17.62 -0.63
C ASP A 286 -1.98 18.97 -1.25
N ALA A 287 -2.92 19.70 -1.85
CA ALA A 287 -2.67 21.02 -2.42
C ALA A 287 -2.69 22.14 -1.37
N LYS A 288 -3.35 21.91 -0.22
CA LYS A 288 -3.59 22.93 0.80
C LYS A 288 -2.33 23.12 1.67
N PRO A 289 -1.99 24.37 2.07
CA PRO A 289 -0.89 24.62 3.00
C PRO A 289 -1.12 23.90 4.35
N GLY A 290 -0.04 23.36 4.92
CA GLY A 290 -0.09 22.69 6.22
C GLY A 290 -0.69 21.28 6.20
N SER A 291 -0.96 20.72 5.01
CA SER A 291 -1.35 19.33 4.87
C SER A 291 -0.24 18.39 5.36
N ARG A 292 -0.66 17.25 5.92
CA ARG A 292 0.29 16.21 6.29
C ARG A 292 0.88 15.59 5.02
N GLN A 293 2.20 15.49 4.95
CA GLN A 293 2.84 14.69 3.91
C GLN A 293 2.53 13.22 4.16
N TYR A 294 1.52 12.71 3.45
CA TYR A 294 1.11 11.32 3.50
C TYR A 294 0.92 10.81 2.06
N CYS A 295 1.64 9.75 1.71
CA CYS A 295 1.42 9.03 0.45
C CYS A 295 1.31 7.54 0.75
N GLY A 296 0.08 7.02 0.79
CA GLY A 296 -0.19 5.59 0.98
C GLY A 296 -0.07 4.76 -0.32
N LEU A 297 0.05 5.42 -1.47
CA LEU A 297 0.17 4.75 -2.77
C LEU A 297 1.49 3.95 -2.83
N SER A 298 1.38 2.66 -3.16
CA SER A 298 2.51 1.75 -3.29
C SER A 298 2.57 1.17 -4.71
N PRO A 299 2.93 1.97 -5.74
CA PRO A 299 2.98 1.49 -7.12
C PRO A 299 3.98 0.35 -7.28
N LEU A 300 3.68 -0.60 -8.18
CA LEU A 300 4.52 -1.77 -8.46
C LEU A 300 5.84 -1.43 -9.18
N GLY A 301 5.99 -0.19 -9.67
CA GLY A 301 7.14 0.22 -10.49
C GLY A 301 7.07 -0.26 -11.95
N THR A 302 5.92 -0.79 -12.36
CA THR A 302 5.62 -1.21 -13.73
C THR A 302 4.86 -0.13 -14.47
N SER A 303 5.23 0.14 -15.73
CA SER A 303 4.50 1.10 -16.57
C SER A 303 3.45 0.39 -17.42
N PHE A 304 2.28 1.00 -17.51
CA PHE A 304 1.19 0.67 -18.41
C PHE A 304 1.56 1.05 -19.86
N PRO A 305 1.46 0.11 -20.82
CA PRO A 305 1.81 0.33 -22.22
C PRO A 305 0.64 0.97 -22.99
N GLN A 306 0.45 2.27 -22.82
CA GLN A 306 -0.73 3.00 -23.33
C GLN A 306 -0.95 2.88 -24.85
N GLU A 307 0.11 2.78 -25.65
CA GLU A 307 0.01 2.62 -27.12
C GLU A 307 -0.87 1.44 -27.53
N SER A 308 -0.99 0.41 -26.66
CA SER A 308 -1.83 -0.76 -26.92
C SER A 308 -3.35 -0.53 -26.76
N LEU A 309 -3.78 0.64 -26.26
CA LEU A 309 -5.19 1.04 -26.22
C LEU A 309 -5.62 1.82 -27.47
N GLN A 310 -4.68 2.48 -28.15
CA GLN A 310 -4.97 3.35 -29.29
C GLN A 310 -4.97 2.61 -30.65
N SER A 311 -4.57 1.33 -30.66
CA SER A 311 -4.37 0.54 -31.89
C SER A 311 -5.59 -0.31 -32.30
N SER A 312 -6.81 0.17 -32.08
CA SER A 312 -8.05 -0.55 -32.45
C SER A 312 -8.95 0.30 -33.35
#